data_AF-M6D682-F1
#
_entry.id   AF-M6D682-F1
#
_cell.length_a   1.000
_cell.length_b   1.000
_cell.length_c   1.000
_cell.angle_alpha   90.00
_cell.angle_beta   90.00
_cell.angle_gamma   90.00
#
_symmetry.space_group_name_H-M   'P 1'
#
loop_
_entity.id
_entity.type
_entity.pdbx_description
1 polymer ?
#
loop_
_entity_poly.entity_id
_entity_poly.type
_entity_poly.pdbx_seq_one_letter_code
_entity_poly.pdbx_strand_id
1 'polypeptide(L)'
;MLFKISNKGGIRVVTAYLCLFFSMNISVIAHEEGAPHSHTNQCREDKEKYCKEIPKGDILSCLKKNEENLSEECRELLQEVRNKARMRMEACKEEKEKYCSDRGTAVIRCLQENKNVLGEKCKSTLFSASK
;
A
#
# COMPACT_ATOMS: atom_id res chain seq x y z
N MET A 1 33.21 -29.78 5.25
CA MET A 1 32.39 -30.26 4.10
C MET A 1 31.08 -30.81 4.66
N LEU A 2 29.97 -30.45 3.99
CA LEU A 2 28.57 -30.92 4.19
C LEU A 2 27.93 -30.40 5.51
N PHE A 3 26.72 -29.80 5.57
CA PHE A 3 25.48 -30.03 4.83
C PHE A 3 24.60 -28.75 4.75
N LYS A 4 23.86 -28.62 3.65
CA LYS A 4 22.58 -27.88 3.57
C LYS A 4 21.60 -28.44 4.60
N ILE A 5 20.91 -27.62 5.40
CA ILE A 5 19.51 -27.90 5.83
C ILE A 5 18.75 -26.56 5.98
N SER A 6 17.62 -26.50 5.27
CA SER A 6 16.53 -25.53 5.44
C SER A 6 15.82 -25.74 6.79
N ASN A 7 15.59 -24.70 7.61
CA ASN A 7 14.30 -24.56 8.30
C ASN A 7 14.09 -23.21 9.01
N LYS A 8 12.81 -22.89 9.13
CA LYS A 8 12.20 -21.82 9.92
C LYS A 8 12.59 -21.87 11.40
N GLY A 9 12.78 -20.69 12.00
CA GLY A 9 12.54 -20.44 13.43
C GLY A 9 13.73 -20.69 14.35
N GLY A 10 14.05 -19.70 15.18
CA GLY A 10 15.18 -19.69 16.13
C GLY A 10 16.41 -19.06 15.49
N ILE A 11 17.06 -18.07 16.07
CA ILE A 11 17.85 -18.24 17.29
C ILE A 11 18.07 -16.85 17.90
N ARG A 12 17.47 -16.66 19.08
CA ARG A 12 17.94 -15.73 20.13
C ARG A 12 19.38 -16.14 20.48
N VAL A 13 20.23 -15.20 20.94
CA VAL A 13 21.51 -15.44 21.69
C VAL A 13 22.79 -14.90 21.02
N VAL A 14 22.84 -14.53 19.73
CA VAL A 14 24.08 -13.94 19.16
C VAL A 14 24.25 -12.43 19.44
N THR A 15 23.16 -11.74 19.78
CA THR A 15 23.15 -10.27 19.98
C THR A 15 23.65 -9.80 21.35
N ALA A 16 23.77 -10.67 22.35
CA ALA A 16 24.15 -10.23 23.71
C ALA A 16 25.67 -9.98 23.87
N TYR A 17 26.52 -10.71 23.15
CA TYR A 17 27.98 -10.60 23.28
C TYR A 17 28.60 -9.43 22.50
N LEU A 18 27.92 -8.91 21.48
CA LEU A 18 28.36 -7.73 20.72
C LEU A 18 27.85 -6.40 21.32
N CYS A 19 26.88 -6.45 22.24
CA CYS A 19 26.33 -5.26 22.91
C CYS A 19 27.19 -4.74 24.09
N LEU A 20 28.21 -5.48 24.54
CA LEU A 20 29.06 -5.06 25.67
C LEU A 20 30.34 -4.32 25.28
N PHE A 21 30.68 -4.21 23.99
CA PHE A 21 31.94 -3.60 23.53
C PHE A 21 31.81 -2.26 22.81
N PHE A 22 30.60 -1.70 22.68
CA PHE A 22 30.40 -0.39 22.04
C PHE A 22 29.51 0.52 22.90
N SER A 23 29.85 0.62 24.19
CA SER A 23 29.19 1.50 25.17
C SER A 23 29.67 2.95 25.13
N MET A 24 30.36 3.39 24.05
CA MET A 24 30.63 4.81 23.83
C MET A 24 30.50 5.18 22.34
N ASN A 25 29.44 5.95 22.06
CA ASN A 25 29.21 6.81 20.90
C ASN A 25 28.87 6.16 19.55
N ILE A 26 27.67 5.57 19.40
CA ILE A 26 26.92 5.66 18.14
C ILE A 26 25.44 5.95 18.45
N SER A 27 25.02 7.19 18.19
CA SER A 27 23.62 7.50 17.91
C SER A 27 23.30 6.97 16.51
N VAL A 28 22.77 5.75 16.38
CA VAL A 28 22.13 5.30 15.13
C VAL A 28 20.77 4.74 15.47
N ILE A 29 19.79 5.61 15.30
CA ILE A 29 18.41 5.27 15.05
C ILE A 29 18.36 4.84 13.57
N ALA A 30 17.89 3.64 13.31
CA ALA A 30 17.29 3.32 12.03
C ALA A 30 16.14 2.34 12.31
N HIS A 31 14.98 2.88 12.65
CA HIS A 31 13.76 2.21 12.18
C HIS A 31 13.81 2.28 10.65
N GLU A 32 13.44 1.20 9.96
CA GLU A 32 12.86 1.35 8.62
C GLU A 32 11.36 1.55 8.86
N GLU A 33 10.95 2.79 9.07
CA GLU A 33 9.57 3.16 8.81
C GLU A 33 9.48 3.23 7.29
N GLY A 34 8.89 2.20 6.71
CA GLY A 34 8.42 2.26 5.32
C GLY A 34 7.65 3.56 5.12
N ALA A 35 7.85 4.20 3.98
CA ALA A 35 7.34 5.53 3.69
C ALA A 35 5.90 5.70 4.20
N PRO A 36 5.62 6.74 5.03
CA PRO A 36 4.27 6.97 5.53
C PRO A 36 3.33 7.16 4.35
N HIS A 37 2.38 6.24 4.17
CA HIS A 37 1.26 6.47 3.27
C HIS A 37 0.38 7.57 3.91
N SER A 38 0.66 8.81 3.54
CA SER A 38 0.19 10.07 4.17
C SER A 38 -1.33 10.35 4.07
N HIS A 39 -2.14 9.36 3.72
CA HIS A 39 -3.61 9.48 3.64
C HIS A 39 -4.33 8.78 4.81
N THR A 40 -3.59 8.20 5.75
CA THR A 40 -4.15 7.29 6.77
C THR A 40 -5.15 7.98 7.72
N ASN A 41 -5.17 9.32 7.77
CA ASN A 41 -5.89 10.06 8.81
C ASN A 41 -7.10 10.88 8.33
N GLN A 42 -7.17 11.31 7.05
CA GLN A 42 -8.22 12.25 6.59
C GLN A 42 -9.64 11.69 6.72
N CYS A 43 -9.82 10.39 6.50
CA CYS A 43 -11.13 9.73 6.62
C CYS A 43 -11.30 8.93 7.92
N ARG A 44 -10.42 9.07 8.92
CA ARG A 44 -10.43 8.17 10.07
C ARG A 44 -11.72 8.31 10.90
N GLU A 45 -12.07 9.53 11.26
CA GLU A 45 -13.26 9.82 12.06
C GLU A 45 -14.54 9.47 11.31
N ASP A 46 -14.61 9.80 10.02
CA ASP A 46 -15.74 9.44 9.17
C ASP A 46 -15.91 7.92 9.01
N LYS A 47 -14.80 7.18 8.91
CA LYS A 47 -14.86 5.71 8.88
C LYS A 47 -15.42 5.16 10.19
N GLU A 48 -14.99 5.70 11.33
CA GLU A 48 -15.49 5.27 12.64
C GLU A 48 -16.97 5.63 12.85
N LYS A 49 -17.41 6.76 12.32
CA LYS A 49 -18.79 7.25 12.44
C LYS A 49 -19.77 6.54 11.50
N TYR A 50 -19.39 6.36 10.23
CA TYR A 50 -20.31 5.89 9.19
C TYR A 50 -20.04 4.46 8.70
N CYS A 51 -18.83 3.94 8.89
CA CYS A 51 -18.37 2.70 8.26
C CYS A 51 -17.74 1.68 9.21
N LYS A 52 -18.00 1.79 10.53
CA LYS A 52 -17.33 1.00 11.58
C LYS A 52 -17.39 -0.51 11.38
N GLU A 53 -18.54 -1.02 10.96
CA GLU A 53 -18.81 -2.46 10.81
C GLU A 53 -18.58 -2.97 9.38
N ILE A 54 -18.07 -2.10 8.50
CA ILE A 54 -17.87 -2.44 7.10
C ILE A 54 -16.58 -3.25 6.94
N PRO A 55 -16.61 -4.38 6.21
CA PRO A 55 -15.41 -5.13 5.87
C PRO A 55 -14.37 -4.23 5.19
N LYS A 56 -13.08 -4.47 5.43
CA LYS A 56 -11.99 -3.63 4.88
C LYS A 56 -12.07 -3.44 3.36
N GLY A 57 -12.59 -4.44 2.62
CA GLY A 57 -12.76 -4.37 1.17
C GLY A 57 -13.86 -3.39 0.70
N ASP A 58 -14.78 -3.03 1.57
CA ASP A 58 -15.99 -2.27 1.23
C ASP A 58 -16.00 -0.85 1.82
N ILE A 59 -14.95 -0.46 2.56
CA ILE A 59 -14.81 0.86 3.18
C ILE A 59 -15.00 1.98 2.14
N LEU A 60 -14.39 1.87 0.96
CA LEU A 60 -14.51 2.89 -0.08
C LEU A 60 -15.94 3.05 -0.58
N SER A 61 -16.65 1.94 -0.73
CA SER A 61 -18.07 1.92 -1.11
C SER A 61 -18.94 2.56 -0.03
N CYS A 62 -18.66 2.28 1.25
CA CYS A 62 -19.35 2.91 2.36
C CYS A 62 -19.13 4.42 2.41
N LEU A 63 -17.87 4.87 2.30
CA LEU A 63 -17.53 6.29 2.29
C LEU A 63 -18.21 7.00 1.12
N LYS A 64 -18.23 6.40 -0.07
CA LYS A 64 -18.97 6.94 -1.24
C LYS A 64 -20.47 7.09 -0.98
N LYS A 65 -21.11 6.13 -0.29
CA LYS A 65 -22.54 6.22 0.03
C LYS A 65 -22.86 7.34 1.02
N ASN A 66 -21.89 7.74 1.84
CA ASN A 66 -22.03 8.77 2.86
C ASN A 66 -21.36 10.08 2.48
N GLU A 67 -20.96 10.27 1.22
CA GLU A 67 -20.07 11.36 0.78
C GLU A 67 -20.51 12.77 1.20
N GLU A 68 -21.82 13.04 1.18
CA GLU A 68 -22.41 14.31 1.60
C GLU A 68 -22.26 14.57 3.12
N ASN A 69 -22.10 13.50 3.91
CA ASN A 69 -22.00 13.55 5.36
C ASN A 69 -20.56 13.52 5.88
N LEU A 70 -19.57 13.30 5.01
CA LEU A 70 -18.16 13.21 5.40
C LEU A 70 -17.60 14.58 5.78
N SER A 71 -16.42 14.60 6.39
CA SER A 71 -15.63 15.82 6.51
C SER A 71 -15.16 16.31 5.12
N GLU A 72 -14.81 17.59 5.02
CA GLU A 72 -14.26 18.14 3.76
C GLU A 72 -12.96 17.43 3.37
N GLU A 73 -12.08 17.20 4.35
CA GLU A 73 -10.80 16.54 4.14
C GLU A 73 -10.97 15.11 3.63
N CYS A 74 -11.98 14.38 4.13
CA CYS A 74 -12.26 13.05 3.62
C CYS A 74 -12.87 13.08 2.21
N ARG A 75 -13.74 14.05 1.89
CA ARG A 75 -14.27 14.23 0.52
C ARG A 75 -13.15 14.53 -0.48
N GLU A 76 -12.26 15.46 -0.16
CA GLU A 76 -11.12 15.81 -0.99
C GLU A 76 -10.23 14.58 -1.25
N LEU A 77 -9.93 13.79 -0.21
CA LEU A 77 -9.19 12.55 -0.36
C LEU A 77 -9.92 11.55 -1.26
N LEU A 78 -11.23 11.37 -1.10
CA LEU A 78 -12.02 10.48 -1.96
C LEU A 78 -11.97 10.92 -3.43
N GLN A 79 -12.04 12.22 -3.69
CA GLN A 79 -11.92 12.78 -5.04
C GLN A 79 -10.52 12.53 -5.62
N GLU A 80 -9.47 12.75 -4.84
CA GLU A 80 -8.09 12.48 -5.24
C GLU A 80 -7.88 10.99 -5.58
N VAL A 81 -8.37 10.08 -4.73
CA VAL A 81 -8.30 8.64 -4.95
C VAL A 81 -9.05 8.24 -6.21
N ARG A 82 -10.24 8.79 -6.47
CA ARG A 82 -11.01 8.54 -7.70
C ARG A 82 -10.30 9.03 -8.94
N ASN A 83 -9.71 10.22 -8.88
CA ASN A 83 -8.95 10.78 -9.99
C ASN A 83 -7.72 9.92 -10.32
N LYS A 84 -6.97 9.49 -9.30
CA LYS A 84 -5.84 8.58 -9.47
C LYS A 84 -6.27 7.23 -10.05
N ALA A 85 -7.36 6.66 -9.53
CA ALA A 85 -7.91 5.41 -10.06
C ALA A 85 -8.29 5.55 -11.55
N ARG A 86 -8.98 6.64 -11.93
CA ARG A 86 -9.32 6.93 -13.33
C ARG A 86 -8.07 7.04 -14.20
N MET A 87 -7.09 7.84 -13.80
CA MET A 87 -5.84 8.02 -14.56
C MET A 87 -5.11 6.69 -14.77
N ARG A 88 -5.02 5.85 -13.72
CA ARG A 88 -4.39 4.52 -13.82
C ARG A 88 -5.17 3.59 -14.76
N MET A 89 -6.50 3.55 -14.66
CA MET A 89 -7.33 2.71 -15.53
C MET A 89 -7.29 3.15 -16.99
N GLU A 90 -7.18 4.44 -17.24
CA GLU A 90 -7.03 4.98 -18.59
C GLU A 90 -5.63 4.71 -19.16
N ALA A 91 -4.59 4.91 -18.36
CA ALA A 91 -3.21 4.66 -18.77
C ALA A 91 -2.90 3.18 -19.00
N CYS A 92 -3.56 2.28 -18.27
CA CYS A 92 -3.34 0.84 -18.32
C CYS A 92 -4.46 0.07 -19.03
N LYS A 93 -5.25 0.74 -19.89
CA LYS A 93 -6.43 0.15 -20.54
C LYS A 93 -6.06 -1.09 -21.36
N GLU A 94 -5.03 -0.99 -22.18
CA GLU A 94 -4.60 -2.07 -23.08
C GLU A 94 -4.03 -3.26 -22.29
N GLU A 95 -3.20 -2.99 -21.29
CA GLU A 95 -2.62 -4.02 -20.43
C GLU A 95 -3.68 -4.70 -19.57
N LYS A 96 -4.68 -3.95 -19.10
CA LYS A 96 -5.83 -4.51 -18.39
C LYS A 96 -6.56 -5.50 -19.28
N GLU A 97 -6.88 -5.11 -20.51
CA GLU A 97 -7.63 -5.96 -21.46
C GLU A 97 -6.83 -7.22 -21.82
N LYS A 98 -5.53 -7.07 -22.06
CA LYS A 98 -4.65 -8.15 -22.50
C LYS A 98 -4.25 -9.13 -21.39
N TYR A 99 -4.02 -8.63 -20.17
CA TYR A 99 -3.40 -9.42 -19.10
C TYR A 99 -4.27 -9.60 -17.85
N CYS A 100 -5.31 -8.77 -17.64
CA CYS A 100 -6.00 -8.68 -16.35
C CYS A 100 -7.54 -8.58 -16.46
N SER A 101 -8.13 -9.03 -17.57
CA SER A 101 -9.56 -8.86 -17.87
C SER A 101 -10.49 -9.64 -16.93
N ASP A 102 -10.02 -10.73 -16.33
CA ASP A 102 -10.72 -11.63 -15.41
C ASP A 102 -10.54 -11.27 -13.92
N ARG A 103 -9.75 -10.23 -13.61
CA ARG A 103 -9.31 -9.95 -12.23
C ARG A 103 -10.30 -9.09 -11.43
N GLY A 104 -11.34 -8.53 -12.07
CA GLY A 104 -12.35 -7.71 -11.41
C GLY A 104 -11.75 -6.58 -10.56
N THR A 105 -12.07 -6.54 -9.27
CA THR A 105 -11.54 -5.54 -8.32
C THR A 105 -10.04 -5.69 -8.05
N ALA A 106 -9.44 -6.83 -8.37
CA ALA A 106 -8.01 -7.08 -8.21
C ALA A 106 -7.17 -6.65 -9.42
N VAL A 107 -7.73 -5.88 -10.36
CA VAL A 107 -7.03 -5.44 -11.59
C VAL A 107 -5.72 -4.70 -11.31
N ILE A 108 -5.67 -3.82 -10.30
CA ILE A 108 -4.44 -3.09 -9.94
C ILE A 108 -3.34 -4.05 -9.48
N ARG A 109 -3.69 -5.04 -8.65
CA ARG A 109 -2.75 -6.07 -8.19
C ARG A 109 -2.22 -6.90 -9.38
N CYS A 110 -3.10 -7.27 -10.30
CA CYS A 110 -2.69 -7.96 -11.52
C CYS A 110 -1.70 -7.14 -12.37
N LEU A 111 -1.98 -5.86 -12.57
CA LEU A 111 -1.08 -4.97 -13.32
C LEU A 111 0.29 -4.88 -12.60
N GLN A 112 0.31 -4.80 -11.27
CA GLN A 112 1.55 -4.81 -10.49
C GLN A 112 2.34 -6.13 -10.63
N GLU A 113 1.66 -7.28 -10.63
CA GLU A 113 2.26 -8.61 -10.86
C GLU A 113 2.86 -8.70 -12.27
N ASN A 114 2.26 -8.01 -13.25
CA ASN A 114 2.67 -7.98 -14.65
C ASN A 114 3.53 -6.76 -15.02
N LYS A 115 4.16 -6.08 -14.05
CA LYS A 115 4.89 -4.82 -14.24
C LYS A 115 5.88 -4.78 -15.41
N ASN A 116 6.49 -5.92 -15.75
CA ASN A 116 7.51 -6.01 -16.80
C ASN A 116 6.92 -5.99 -18.22
N VAL A 117 5.65 -6.37 -18.38
CA VAL A 117 4.95 -6.41 -19.68
C VAL A 117 4.04 -5.21 -19.90
N LEU A 118 4.06 -4.24 -18.99
CA LEU A 118 3.30 -3.00 -19.11
C LEU A 118 4.01 -2.00 -20.03
N GLY A 119 3.25 -1.20 -20.76
CA GLY A 119 3.76 -0.04 -21.49
C GLY A 119 4.22 1.08 -20.55
N GLU A 120 5.08 1.96 -21.06
CA GLU A 120 5.69 3.06 -20.28
C GLU A 120 4.65 4.02 -19.69
N LYS A 121 3.58 4.30 -20.43
CA LYS A 121 2.45 5.12 -19.94
C LYS A 121 1.77 4.47 -18.73
N CYS A 122 1.50 3.17 -18.80
CA CYS A 122 0.90 2.43 -17.71
C CYS A 122 1.85 2.38 -16.50
N LYS A 123 3.13 2.04 -16.70
CA LYS A 123 4.14 2.02 -15.61
C LYS A 123 4.26 3.35 -14.89
N SER A 124 4.50 4.43 -15.63
CA SER A 124 4.69 5.76 -15.05
C SER A 124 3.46 6.21 -14.25
N THR A 125 2.26 5.94 -14.75
CA THR A 125 1.02 6.31 -14.06
C THR A 125 0.70 5.39 -12.87
N LEU A 126 0.91 4.08 -13.01
CA LEU A 126 0.61 3.07 -11.98
C LEU A 126 1.53 3.18 -10.77
N PHE A 127 2.82 3.47 -11.01
CA PHE A 127 3.86 3.54 -9.99
C PHE A 127 4.23 4.97 -9.58
N SER A 128 3.51 5.99 -10.05
CA SER A 128 3.69 7.36 -9.56
C SER A 128 3.36 7.43 -8.07
N ALA A 129 4.31 7.92 -7.27
CA ALA A 129 4.10 8.18 -5.86
C ALA A 129 3.06 9.30 -5.68
N SER A 130 2.17 9.12 -4.71
CA SER A 130 1.33 10.22 -4.23
C SER A 130 2.24 11.18 -3.47
N LYS A 131 2.28 12.43 -3.91
CA LYS A 131 3.04 13.50 -3.27
C LYS A 131 2.38 13.92 -1.96
#